data_AF-A0A1F6EJR3-F1
#
_entry.id   AF-A0A1F6EJR3-F1
#
_cell.length_a   1.000
_cell.length_b   1.000
_cell.length_c   1.000
_cell.angle_alpha   90.00
_cell.angle_beta   90.00
_cell.angle_gamma   90.00
#
_symmetry.space_group_name_H-M   'P 1'
#
loop_
_entity.id
_entity.type
_entity.pdbx_description
1 polymer ?
#
loop_
_entity_poly.entity_id
_entity_poly.type
_entity_poly.pdbx_seq_one_letter_code
_entity_poly.pdbx_strand_id
1 'polypeptide(L)'
;MNSFFKQLKKGSDAIRLSAREREAMRFTLEEAMRAHPLTRSPIRITPSPFLFITPRLMSSLAFVLILAVVGSSTAYAAEAAVPGDILYPVKVRVNEPLRAALALSSEAKATWHAEAAERRMKEAEVLAARGTLTADVKAQLEENFDTHATEVEALVEAFGEGDPVVAADISTRLGSSIAAHSAVIARLGEEGEDEESRSESRHFVRTLKERGKRIASTERGLSVKAERGDSGEIAVRTFAEDAGVALSASITIRDTDAAIVARIERNASTTLEEAEAQFSAIKEKLDATTSARTKAQMSNIRGHIKKFREEDGKGSSEKEKIERALKDATTVKAFLEAQEQFEGHDLLPASDVEENGDEKEDTEDRGGVTLPINVNLPL
;
A
#
# COMPACT_ATOMS: atom_id res chain seq x y z
N MET A 1 -7.69 -58.49 21.39
CA MET A 1 -6.44 -58.04 22.05
C MET A 1 -6.16 -58.65 23.44
N ASN A 2 -7.04 -59.47 24.04
CA ASN A 2 -6.86 -59.97 25.42
C ASN A 2 -6.14 -61.33 25.59
N SER A 3 -5.80 -62.06 24.51
CA SER A 3 -5.12 -63.35 24.62
C SER A 3 -3.60 -63.23 24.77
N PHE A 4 -2.99 -62.23 24.14
CA PHE A 4 -1.55 -61.98 24.18
C PHE A 4 -1.06 -61.66 25.60
N PHE A 5 -1.70 -60.71 26.28
CA PHE A 5 -1.34 -60.36 27.66
C PHE A 5 -1.54 -61.52 28.65
N LYS A 6 -2.54 -62.39 28.42
CA LYS A 6 -2.73 -63.61 29.23
C LYS A 6 -1.59 -64.62 29.02
N GLN A 7 -1.12 -64.78 27.78
CA GLN A 7 0.03 -65.66 27.48
C GLN A 7 1.33 -65.10 28.07
N LEU A 8 1.53 -63.79 27.97
CA LEU A 8 2.73 -63.11 28.49
C LEU A 8 2.81 -63.19 30.03
N LYS A 9 1.68 -63.01 30.73
CA LYS A 9 1.60 -63.21 32.18
C LYS A 9 1.84 -64.66 32.59
N LYS A 10 1.33 -65.64 31.85
CA LYS A 10 1.56 -67.06 32.11
C LYS A 10 3.03 -67.46 31.92
N GLY A 11 3.71 -66.86 30.94
CA GLY A 11 5.15 -67.03 30.73
C GLY A 11 6.00 -66.39 31.83
N SER A 12 5.63 -65.19 32.31
CA SER A 12 6.39 -64.51 33.37
C SER A 12 6.25 -65.17 34.74
N ASP A 13 5.11 -65.77 35.05
CA ASP A 13 4.94 -66.56 36.28
C ASP A 13 5.79 -67.85 36.28
N ALA A 14 6.14 -68.38 35.10
CA ALA A 14 7.05 -69.53 34.94
C ALA A 14 8.54 -69.17 35.03
N ILE A 15 8.89 -67.89 34.85
CA ILE A 15 10.26 -67.35 34.93
C ILE A 15 10.39 -66.52 36.21
N ARG A 16 9.97 -67.09 37.34
CA ARG A 16 10.23 -66.52 38.66
C ARG A 16 11.29 -67.35 39.35
N LEU A 17 12.39 -66.70 39.70
CA LEU A 17 13.40 -67.26 40.58
C LEU A 17 12.71 -67.71 41.87
N SER A 18 12.95 -68.98 42.22
CA SER A 18 12.54 -69.53 43.50
C SER A 18 13.11 -68.69 44.64
N ALA A 19 12.48 -68.75 45.82
CA ALA A 19 12.98 -68.05 46.99
C ALA A 19 14.47 -68.38 47.27
N ARG A 20 14.85 -69.64 47.06
CA ARG A 20 16.21 -70.16 47.24
C ARG A 20 17.21 -69.58 46.24
N GLU A 21 16.88 -69.52 44.95
CA GLU A 21 17.78 -68.93 43.94
C GLU A 21 17.98 -67.42 44.17
N ARG A 22 16.92 -66.73 44.61
CA ARG A 22 16.98 -65.31 44.93
C ARG A 22 17.86 -65.03 46.14
N GLU A 23 17.80 -65.90 47.15
CA GLU A 23 18.64 -65.82 48.33
C GLU A 23 20.11 -66.12 48.01
N ALA A 24 20.37 -67.14 47.20
CA ALA A 24 21.72 -67.46 46.71
C ALA A 24 22.34 -66.32 45.89
N MET A 25 21.55 -65.64 45.04
CA MET A 25 22.01 -64.47 44.29
C MET A 25 22.25 -63.25 45.16
N ARG A 26 21.41 -63.02 46.18
CA ARG A 26 21.65 -61.94 47.14
C ARG A 26 22.92 -62.15 47.93
N PHE A 27 23.18 -63.39 48.36
CA PHE A 27 24.40 -63.73 49.06
C PHE A 27 25.65 -63.44 48.20
N THR A 28 25.67 -63.90 46.95
CA THR A 28 26.79 -63.63 46.03
C THR A 28 26.95 -62.15 45.70
N LEU A 29 25.85 -61.40 45.57
CA LEU A 29 25.91 -59.95 45.36
C LEU A 29 26.46 -59.21 46.58
N GLU A 30 26.00 -59.56 47.79
CA GLU A 30 26.51 -58.98 49.03
C GLU A 30 27.99 -59.27 49.23
N GLU A 31 28.43 -60.48 48.92
CA GLU A 31 29.84 -60.87 48.96
C GLU A 31 30.68 -60.06 47.96
N ALA A 32 30.21 -59.92 46.72
CA ALA A 32 30.87 -59.10 45.69
C ALA A 32 30.94 -57.61 46.08
N MET A 33 29.86 -57.07 46.67
CA MET A 33 29.80 -55.68 47.13
C MET A 33 30.71 -55.41 48.34
N ARG A 34 30.85 -56.37 49.27
CA ARG A 34 31.82 -56.27 50.38
C ARG A 34 33.25 -56.34 49.89
N ALA A 35 33.53 -57.18 48.89
CA ALA A 35 34.85 -57.30 48.28
C ALA A 35 35.25 -56.04 47.47
N HIS A 36 34.28 -55.25 46.99
CA HIS A 36 34.52 -54.06 46.16
C HIS A 36 33.76 -52.82 46.71
N PRO A 37 34.22 -52.19 47.80
CA PRO A 37 33.58 -50.99 48.32
C PRO A 37 33.66 -49.84 47.30
N LEU A 38 32.51 -49.26 46.96
CA LEU A 38 32.41 -48.17 45.99
C LEU A 38 33.19 -46.93 46.48
N THR A 39 34.28 -46.60 45.79
CA THR A 39 34.97 -45.33 45.98
C THR A 39 34.07 -44.21 45.48
N ARG A 40 33.73 -43.22 46.33
CA ARG A 40 32.90 -42.05 45.94
C ARG A 40 33.45 -41.43 44.65
N SER A 41 32.63 -41.41 43.59
CA SER A 41 32.97 -40.68 42.36
C SER A 41 33.05 -39.17 42.65
N PRO A 42 34.11 -38.46 42.21
CA PRO A 42 34.28 -37.02 42.47
C PRO A 42 33.48 -36.12 41.52
N ILE A 43 32.67 -36.68 40.62
CA ILE A 43 31.99 -35.91 39.58
C ILE A 43 30.81 -35.14 40.18
N ARG A 44 30.99 -33.83 40.41
CA ARG A 44 29.90 -32.89 40.69
C ARG A 44 29.28 -32.44 39.37
N ILE A 45 28.07 -32.92 39.08
CA ILE A 45 27.28 -32.44 37.94
C ILE A 45 26.86 -31.00 38.24
N THR A 46 27.41 -30.04 37.49
CA THR A 46 27.00 -28.63 37.56
C THR A 46 25.90 -28.42 36.53
N PRO A 47 24.66 -28.02 36.91
CA PRO A 47 23.61 -27.80 35.93
C PRO A 47 23.93 -26.59 35.05
N SER A 48 23.75 -26.75 33.73
CA SER A 48 23.95 -25.70 32.74
C SER A 48 22.88 -24.60 32.89
N PRO A 49 23.24 -23.31 32.72
CA PRO A 49 22.29 -22.20 32.81
C PRO A 49 21.24 -22.23 31.68
N PHE A 50 21.45 -22.98 30.61
CA PHE A 50 20.52 -23.11 29.49
C PHE A 50 19.31 -24.00 29.80
N LEU A 51 19.36 -24.82 30.87
CA LEU A 51 18.23 -25.65 31.29
C LEU A 51 17.18 -24.89 32.11
N PHE A 52 17.42 -23.61 32.43
CA PHE A 52 16.48 -22.74 33.15
C PHE A 52 15.68 -21.79 32.25
N ILE A 53 15.87 -21.85 30.93
CA ILE A 53 14.93 -21.21 30.00
C ILE A 53 13.62 -21.98 30.13
N THR A 54 12.66 -21.40 30.85
CA THR A 54 11.42 -22.09 31.18
C THR A 54 10.72 -22.63 29.91
N PRO A 55 10.19 -23.87 29.92
CA PRO A 55 9.55 -24.44 28.74
C PRO A 55 8.35 -23.62 28.25
N ARG A 56 7.77 -22.77 29.12
CA ARG A 56 6.70 -21.83 28.77
C ARG A 56 7.17 -20.70 27.85
N LEU A 57 8.37 -20.17 28.08
CA LEU A 57 8.97 -19.15 27.21
C LEU A 57 9.40 -19.72 25.85
N MET A 58 9.86 -20.98 25.82
CA MET A 58 10.17 -21.65 24.55
C MET A 58 8.91 -21.93 23.73
N SER A 59 7.79 -22.34 24.36
CA SER A 59 6.52 -22.53 23.64
C SER A 59 5.96 -21.23 23.08
N SER A 60 6.01 -20.12 23.82
CA SER A 60 5.57 -18.81 23.31
C SER A 60 6.48 -18.28 22.22
N LEU A 61 7.80 -18.43 22.36
CA LEU A 61 8.76 -18.00 21.36
C LEU A 61 8.68 -18.86 20.09
N ALA A 62 8.49 -20.18 20.23
CA ALA A 62 8.25 -21.07 19.10
C ALA A 62 6.92 -20.76 18.41
N PHE A 63 5.86 -20.44 19.16
CA PHE A 63 4.59 -19.99 18.58
C PHE A 63 4.73 -18.66 17.83
N VAL A 64 5.45 -17.69 18.38
CA VAL A 64 5.77 -16.42 17.71
C VAL A 64 6.63 -16.65 16.45
N LEU A 65 7.60 -17.57 16.50
CA LEU A 65 8.43 -17.91 15.34
C LEU A 65 7.63 -18.68 14.28
N ILE A 66 6.72 -19.58 14.67
CA ILE A 66 5.82 -20.27 13.74
C ILE A 66 4.84 -19.26 13.14
N LEU A 67 4.29 -18.33 13.92
CA LEU A 67 3.48 -17.23 13.40
C LEU A 67 4.29 -16.29 12.51
N ALA A 68 5.58 -16.05 12.78
CA ALA A 68 6.42 -15.24 11.92
C ALA A 68 6.74 -15.96 10.60
N VAL A 69 7.03 -17.27 10.63
CA VAL A 69 7.37 -18.07 9.45
C VAL A 69 6.12 -18.37 8.61
N VAL A 70 5.06 -18.88 9.21
CA VAL A 70 3.79 -19.14 8.52
C VAL A 70 3.11 -17.82 8.15
N GLY A 71 3.14 -16.83 9.04
CA GLY A 71 2.61 -15.49 8.80
C GLY A 71 3.36 -14.72 7.72
N SER A 72 4.65 -14.97 7.48
CA SER A 72 5.35 -14.31 6.38
C SER A 72 4.79 -14.71 5.01
N SER A 73 4.45 -15.99 4.83
CA SER A 73 3.83 -16.49 3.59
C SER A 73 2.38 -16.01 3.42
N THR A 74 1.58 -15.99 4.48
CA THR A 74 0.18 -15.55 4.41
C THR A 74 0.06 -14.04 4.34
N ALA A 75 0.94 -13.28 4.98
CA ALA A 75 0.99 -11.82 4.88
C ALA A 75 1.39 -11.37 3.46
N TYR A 76 2.33 -12.07 2.81
CA TYR A 76 2.70 -11.79 1.43
C TYR A 76 1.54 -12.08 0.46
N ALA A 77 0.84 -13.21 0.63
CA ALA A 77 -0.34 -13.53 -0.17
C ALA A 77 -1.51 -12.56 0.10
N ALA A 78 -1.68 -12.10 1.34
CA ALA A 78 -2.68 -11.09 1.69
C ALA A 78 -2.38 -9.72 1.06
N GLU A 79 -1.11 -9.39 0.76
CA GLU A 79 -0.76 -8.13 0.12
C GLU A 79 -1.31 -8.02 -1.31
N ALA A 80 -1.35 -9.14 -2.04
CA ALA A 80 -1.91 -9.20 -3.39
C ALA A 80 -3.44 -9.41 -3.41
N ALA A 81 -4.06 -9.65 -2.25
CA ALA A 81 -5.50 -9.91 -2.15
C ALA A 81 -6.30 -8.63 -2.47
N VAL A 82 -7.41 -8.82 -3.19
CA VAL A 82 -8.41 -7.79 -3.50
C VAL A 82 -9.73 -8.09 -2.80
N PRO A 83 -10.68 -7.12 -2.68
CA PRO A 83 -12.00 -7.41 -2.15
C PRO A 83 -12.65 -8.66 -2.77
N GLY A 84 -13.19 -9.53 -1.92
CA GLY A 84 -13.72 -10.85 -2.31
C GLY A 84 -12.73 -12.00 -2.12
N ASP A 85 -11.41 -11.74 -2.08
CA ASP A 85 -10.42 -12.77 -1.79
C ASP A 85 -10.42 -13.16 -0.31
N ILE A 86 -10.15 -14.45 -0.02
CA ILE A 86 -10.19 -15.02 1.34
C ILE A 86 -9.26 -14.28 2.32
N LEU A 87 -8.11 -13.81 1.85
CA LEU A 87 -7.10 -13.15 2.67
C LEU A 87 -7.24 -11.61 2.71
N TYR A 88 -8.20 -11.03 1.99
CA TYR A 88 -8.42 -9.58 2.00
C TYR A 88 -8.73 -9.02 3.41
N PRO A 89 -9.53 -9.69 4.26
CA PRO A 89 -9.72 -9.23 5.64
C PRO A 89 -8.43 -9.17 6.45
N VAL A 90 -7.42 -10.00 6.15
CA VAL A 90 -6.11 -9.96 6.82
C VAL A 90 -5.34 -8.72 6.39
N LYS A 91 -5.40 -8.36 5.10
CA LYS A 91 -4.79 -7.13 4.55
C LYS A 91 -5.30 -5.89 5.29
N VAL A 92 -6.61 -5.70 5.31
CA VAL A 92 -7.24 -4.48 5.84
C VAL A 92 -7.28 -4.45 7.37
N ARG A 93 -7.50 -5.59 8.05
CA ARG A 93 -7.69 -5.60 9.52
C ARG A 93 -6.42 -5.87 10.33
N VAL A 94 -5.35 -6.34 9.69
CA VAL A 94 -4.12 -6.72 10.39
C VAL A 94 -2.91 -6.00 9.80
N ASN A 95 -2.65 -6.15 8.51
CA ASN A 95 -1.43 -5.62 7.89
C ASN A 95 -1.45 -4.09 7.84
N GLU A 96 -2.56 -3.51 7.36
CA GLU A 96 -2.71 -2.06 7.21
C GLU A 96 -2.64 -1.31 8.55
N PRO A 97 -3.36 -1.69 9.63
CA PRO A 97 -3.25 -1.03 10.93
C PRO A 97 -1.85 -1.13 11.53
N LEU A 98 -1.13 -2.25 11.30
CA LEU A 98 0.25 -2.39 11.75
C LEU A 98 1.17 -1.40 11.04
N ARG A 99 1.02 -1.23 9.72
CA ARG A 99 1.79 -0.22 8.95
C ARG A 99 1.43 1.20 9.39
N ALA A 100 0.14 1.48 9.63
CA ALA A 100 -0.31 2.78 10.12
C ALA A 100 0.30 3.10 11.50
N ALA A 101 0.37 2.12 12.41
CA ALA A 101 0.95 2.29 13.74
C ALA A 101 2.47 2.56 13.71
N LEU A 102 3.16 2.15 12.65
CA LEU A 102 4.59 2.41 12.44
C LEU A 102 4.86 3.78 11.80
N ALA A 103 3.84 4.45 11.26
CA ALA A 103 3.94 5.80 10.74
C ALA A 103 3.93 6.82 11.90
N LEU A 104 5.11 7.12 12.45
CA LEU A 104 5.24 7.91 13.68
C LEU A 104 5.07 9.43 13.46
N SER A 105 5.63 9.97 12.37
CA SER A 105 5.50 11.40 12.03
C SER A 105 4.21 11.68 11.25
N SER A 106 3.70 12.91 11.33
CA SER A 106 2.55 13.34 10.51
C SER A 106 2.78 13.10 9.01
N GLU A 107 3.98 13.36 8.50
CA GLU A 107 4.30 13.20 7.07
C GLU A 107 4.24 11.71 6.66
N ALA A 108 4.85 10.84 7.49
CA ALA A 108 4.75 9.39 7.30
C ALA A 108 3.30 8.90 7.35
N LYS A 109 2.44 9.45 8.22
CA LYS A 109 1.02 9.10 8.28
C LYS A 109 0.31 9.49 6.99
N ALA A 110 0.48 10.73 6.56
CA ALA A 110 -0.15 11.21 5.33
C ALA A 110 0.34 10.42 4.10
N THR A 111 1.63 10.08 4.06
CA THR A 111 2.21 9.21 3.03
C THR A 111 1.58 7.81 3.08
N TRP A 112 1.44 7.21 4.26
CA TRP A 112 0.80 5.90 4.42
C TRP A 112 -0.66 5.92 3.95
N HIS A 113 -1.44 6.95 4.32
CA HIS A 113 -2.84 7.07 3.87
C HIS A 113 -2.90 7.26 2.35
N ALA A 114 -2.02 8.07 1.75
CA ALA A 114 -1.94 8.23 0.29
C ALA A 114 -1.61 6.90 -0.41
N GLU A 115 -0.66 6.12 0.10
CA GLU A 115 -0.36 4.78 -0.41
C GLU A 115 -1.53 3.80 -0.23
N ALA A 116 -2.26 3.88 0.88
CA ALA A 116 -3.43 3.03 1.11
C ALA A 116 -4.57 3.37 0.14
N ALA A 117 -4.78 4.66 -0.16
CA ALA A 117 -5.69 5.09 -1.22
C ALA A 117 -5.23 4.58 -2.61
N GLU A 118 -3.94 4.66 -2.92
CA GLU A 118 -3.37 4.07 -4.15
C GLU A 118 -3.63 2.56 -4.24
N ARG A 119 -3.45 1.82 -3.14
CA ARG A 119 -3.73 0.38 -3.09
C ARG A 119 -5.18 0.07 -3.46
N ARG A 120 -6.16 0.86 -2.99
CA ARG A 120 -7.58 0.66 -3.37
C ARG A 120 -7.81 0.88 -4.86
N MET A 121 -7.11 1.82 -5.49
CA MET A 121 -7.17 2.03 -6.93
C MET A 121 -6.54 0.85 -7.70
N LYS A 122 -5.38 0.33 -7.26
CA LYS A 122 -4.76 -0.88 -7.82
C LYS A 122 -5.61 -2.13 -7.66
N GLU A 123 -6.33 -2.26 -6.54
CA GLU A 123 -7.31 -3.34 -6.35
C GLU A 123 -8.48 -3.21 -7.34
N ALA A 124 -8.95 -1.99 -7.61
CA ALA A 124 -9.96 -1.73 -8.63
C ALA A 124 -9.46 -2.08 -10.04
N GLU A 125 -8.19 -1.81 -10.36
CA GLU A 125 -7.58 -2.22 -11.65
C GLU A 125 -7.64 -3.74 -11.82
N VAL A 126 -7.25 -4.50 -10.78
CA VAL A 126 -7.31 -5.96 -10.81
C VAL A 126 -8.75 -6.45 -11.01
N LEU A 127 -9.72 -5.84 -10.34
CA LEU A 127 -11.13 -6.22 -10.44
C LEU A 127 -11.74 -5.83 -11.80
N ALA A 128 -11.36 -4.68 -12.36
CA ALA A 128 -11.76 -4.24 -13.69
C ALA A 128 -11.21 -5.18 -14.76
N ALA A 129 -9.92 -5.53 -14.68
CA ALA A 129 -9.27 -6.49 -15.59
C ALA A 129 -9.93 -7.88 -15.53
N ARG A 130 -10.36 -8.31 -14.33
CA ARG A 130 -11.05 -9.59 -14.14
C ARG A 130 -12.53 -9.57 -14.54
N GLY A 131 -13.12 -8.40 -14.80
CA GLY A 131 -14.56 -8.27 -15.02
C GLY A 131 -15.39 -8.58 -13.77
N THR A 132 -14.83 -8.37 -12.56
CA THR A 132 -15.47 -8.72 -11.28
C THR A 132 -15.68 -7.51 -10.37
N LEU A 133 -15.63 -6.29 -10.91
CA LEU A 133 -15.92 -5.07 -10.15
C LEU A 133 -17.44 -4.89 -10.05
N THR A 134 -18.08 -5.57 -9.10
CA THR A 134 -19.53 -5.45 -8.84
C THR A 134 -19.87 -4.20 -8.03
N ALA A 135 -21.15 -3.84 -7.97
CA ALA A 135 -21.60 -2.67 -7.21
C ALA A 135 -21.20 -2.73 -5.71
N ASP A 136 -21.31 -3.90 -5.08
CA ASP A 136 -20.94 -4.11 -3.66
C ASP A 136 -19.43 -3.95 -3.45
N VAL A 137 -18.63 -4.51 -4.36
CA VAL A 137 -17.16 -4.42 -4.31
C VAL A 137 -16.69 -2.99 -4.55
N LYS A 138 -17.28 -2.30 -5.53
CA LYS A 138 -17.03 -0.89 -5.78
C LYS A 138 -17.35 -0.04 -4.54
N ALA A 139 -18.51 -0.23 -3.92
CA ALA A 139 -18.89 0.51 -2.72
C ALA A 139 -17.88 0.31 -1.58
N GLN A 140 -17.39 -0.93 -1.38
CA GLN A 140 -16.34 -1.21 -0.41
C GLN A 140 -15.01 -0.52 -0.75
N LEU A 141 -14.62 -0.47 -2.03
CA LEU A 141 -13.42 0.24 -2.46
C LEU A 141 -13.56 1.77 -2.28
N GLU A 142 -14.71 2.33 -2.65
CA GLU A 142 -15.04 3.75 -2.47
C GLU A 142 -14.97 4.14 -1.00
N GLU A 143 -15.59 3.38 -0.09
CA GLU A 143 -15.56 3.65 1.35
C GLU A 143 -14.14 3.63 1.93
N ASN A 144 -13.36 2.60 1.61
CA ASN A 144 -11.98 2.50 2.10
C ASN A 144 -11.08 3.58 1.50
N PHE A 145 -11.24 3.88 0.21
CA PHE A 145 -10.51 4.96 -0.45
C PHE A 145 -10.85 6.32 0.18
N ASP A 146 -12.14 6.59 0.41
CA ASP A 146 -12.62 7.85 0.99
C ASP A 146 -12.12 8.05 2.42
N THR A 147 -12.05 6.96 3.20
CA THR A 147 -11.45 6.96 4.54
C THR A 147 -10.01 7.45 4.50
N HIS A 148 -9.18 6.89 3.61
CA HIS A 148 -7.78 7.31 3.50
C HIS A 148 -7.63 8.70 2.88
N ALA A 149 -8.42 9.04 1.86
CA ALA A 149 -8.38 10.36 1.22
C ALA A 149 -8.78 11.49 2.18
N THR A 150 -9.74 11.25 3.07
CA THR A 150 -10.17 12.22 4.09
C THR A 150 -9.09 12.45 5.14
N GLU A 151 -8.38 11.40 5.54
CA GLU A 151 -7.25 11.52 6.47
C GLU A 151 -6.06 12.26 5.84
N VAL A 152 -5.80 12.06 4.54
CA VAL A 152 -4.82 12.87 3.81
C VAL A 152 -5.25 14.33 3.77
N GLU A 153 -6.51 14.64 3.45
CA GLU A 153 -7.03 16.02 3.44
C GLU A 153 -6.85 16.69 4.82
N ALA A 154 -7.22 16.00 5.91
CA ALA A 154 -7.07 16.53 7.27
C ALA A 154 -5.59 16.78 7.64
N LEU A 155 -4.68 15.87 7.25
CA LEU A 155 -3.25 16.04 7.49
C LEU A 155 -2.66 17.16 6.63
N VAL A 156 -3.06 17.28 5.36
CA VAL A 156 -2.66 18.37 4.46
C VAL A 156 -3.12 19.73 4.99
N GLU A 157 -4.34 19.82 5.51
CA GLU A 157 -4.82 21.04 6.19
C GLU A 157 -3.99 21.36 7.43
N ALA A 158 -3.66 20.36 8.26
CA ALA A 158 -2.80 20.55 9.42
C ALA A 158 -1.37 20.97 9.04
N PHE A 159 -0.84 20.50 7.91
CA PHE A 159 0.46 20.94 7.39
C PHE A 159 0.44 22.36 6.84
N GLY A 160 -0.65 22.83 6.26
CA GLY A 160 -0.70 24.15 5.62
C GLY A 160 -0.33 25.31 6.56
N GLU A 161 -0.44 25.12 7.88
CA GLU A 161 -0.03 26.11 8.89
C GLU A 161 1.44 25.97 9.35
N GLY A 162 2.08 24.81 9.17
CA GLY A 162 3.42 24.49 9.72
C GLY A 162 4.49 24.05 8.72
N ASP A 163 4.10 23.34 7.66
CA ASP A 163 4.96 22.86 6.56
C ASP A 163 4.18 22.82 5.22
N PRO A 164 4.03 23.97 4.54
CA PRO A 164 3.32 24.06 3.26
C PRO A 164 4.02 23.29 2.12
N VAL A 165 5.32 22.99 2.26
CA VAL A 165 6.08 22.23 1.25
C VAL A 165 5.63 20.76 1.27
N VAL A 166 5.49 20.18 2.46
CA VAL A 166 4.97 18.81 2.64
C VAL A 166 3.51 18.71 2.21
N ALA A 167 2.67 19.69 2.57
CA ALA A 167 1.26 19.75 2.17
C ALA A 167 1.10 19.66 0.63
N ALA A 168 1.80 20.54 -0.09
CA ALA A 168 1.76 20.61 -1.55
C ALA A 168 2.32 19.34 -2.20
N ASP A 169 3.40 18.78 -1.65
CA ASP A 169 3.97 17.53 -2.17
C ASP A 169 2.98 16.37 -2.12
N ILE A 170 2.37 16.15 -0.95
CA ILE A 170 1.43 15.04 -0.74
C ILE A 170 0.18 15.20 -1.61
N SER A 171 -0.40 16.39 -1.67
CA SER A 171 -1.60 16.63 -2.48
C SER A 171 -1.34 16.45 -3.97
N THR A 172 -0.20 16.94 -4.48
CA THR A 172 0.14 16.84 -5.90
C THR A 172 0.46 15.39 -6.27
N ARG A 173 1.18 14.65 -5.42
CA ARG A 173 1.45 13.22 -5.64
C ARG A 173 0.17 12.38 -5.62
N LEU A 174 -0.70 12.58 -4.62
CA LEU A 174 -1.96 11.85 -4.54
C LEU A 174 -2.88 12.20 -5.72
N GLY A 175 -2.99 13.48 -6.08
CA GLY A 175 -3.75 13.91 -7.26
C GLY A 175 -3.23 13.29 -8.56
N SER A 176 -1.91 13.21 -8.73
CA SER A 176 -1.27 12.56 -9.89
C SER A 176 -1.54 11.05 -9.92
N SER A 177 -1.45 10.39 -8.76
CA SER A 177 -1.75 8.97 -8.59
C SER A 177 -3.22 8.67 -8.93
N ILE A 178 -4.16 9.46 -8.40
CA ILE A 178 -5.60 9.35 -8.72
C ILE A 178 -5.82 9.49 -10.23
N ALA A 179 -5.21 10.50 -10.85
CA ALA A 179 -5.36 10.74 -12.28
C ALA A 179 -4.83 9.55 -13.10
N ALA A 180 -3.65 9.04 -12.75
CA ALA A 180 -3.01 7.90 -13.41
C ALA A 180 -3.85 6.61 -13.29
N HIS A 181 -4.17 6.19 -12.07
CA HIS A 181 -4.91 4.94 -11.85
C HIS A 181 -6.36 5.02 -12.36
N SER A 182 -7.01 6.19 -12.31
CA SER A 182 -8.33 6.35 -12.92
C SER A 182 -8.31 6.13 -14.43
N ALA A 183 -7.22 6.52 -15.12
CA ALA A 183 -7.05 6.29 -16.55
C ALA A 183 -6.80 4.80 -16.88
N VAL A 184 -6.03 4.10 -16.01
CA VAL A 184 -5.81 2.65 -16.14
C VAL A 184 -7.11 1.88 -15.92
N ILE A 185 -7.86 2.20 -14.85
CA ILE A 185 -9.17 1.57 -14.55
C ILE A 185 -10.15 1.81 -15.69
N ALA A 186 -10.19 3.02 -16.27
CA ALA A 186 -11.05 3.31 -17.42
C ALA A 186 -10.73 2.40 -18.62
N ARG A 187 -9.44 2.23 -18.96
CA ARG A 187 -9.02 1.40 -20.09
C ARG A 187 -9.30 -0.09 -19.85
N LEU A 188 -8.97 -0.60 -18.66
CA LEU A 188 -9.27 -1.98 -18.27
C LEU A 188 -10.79 -2.25 -18.26
N GLY A 189 -11.57 -1.29 -17.78
CA GLY A 189 -13.03 -1.37 -17.79
C GLY A 189 -13.61 -1.39 -19.20
N GLU A 190 -13.08 -0.60 -20.14
CA GLU A 190 -13.55 -0.59 -21.53
C GLU A 190 -13.27 -1.91 -22.27
N GLU A 191 -12.13 -2.55 -21.99
CA GLU A 191 -11.73 -3.82 -22.61
C GLU A 191 -12.46 -5.04 -22.02
N GLY A 192 -13.00 -4.94 -20.80
CA GLY A 192 -13.68 -6.04 -20.11
C GLY A 192 -14.93 -6.51 -20.85
N GLU A 193 -15.33 -7.78 -20.68
CA GLU A 193 -16.54 -8.35 -21.33
C GLU A 193 -17.84 -8.13 -20.53
N ASP A 194 -17.74 -7.99 -19.21
CA ASP A 194 -18.86 -7.93 -18.27
C ASP A 194 -19.43 -6.51 -18.13
N GLU A 195 -20.70 -6.31 -18.52
CA GLU A 195 -21.32 -4.96 -18.58
C GLU A 195 -21.49 -4.31 -17.21
N GLU A 196 -21.74 -5.09 -16.15
CA GLU A 196 -21.81 -4.55 -14.78
C GLU A 196 -20.44 -3.99 -14.40
N SER A 197 -19.37 -4.79 -14.53
CA SER A 197 -18.00 -4.37 -14.25
C SER A 197 -17.57 -3.16 -15.09
N ARG A 198 -17.99 -3.05 -16.36
CA ARG A 198 -17.75 -1.84 -17.18
C ARG A 198 -18.42 -0.61 -16.58
N SER A 199 -19.71 -0.72 -16.25
CA SER A 199 -20.51 0.36 -15.67
C SER A 199 -19.92 0.83 -14.34
N GLU A 200 -19.57 -0.11 -13.47
CA GLU A 200 -19.02 0.18 -12.15
C GLU A 200 -17.59 0.76 -12.24
N SER A 201 -16.78 0.33 -13.22
CA SER A 201 -15.47 0.94 -13.50
C SER A 201 -15.63 2.42 -13.88
N ARG A 202 -16.58 2.74 -14.78
CA ARG A 202 -16.87 4.14 -15.17
C ARG A 202 -17.37 4.97 -13.98
N HIS A 203 -18.23 4.40 -13.15
CA HIS A 203 -18.71 5.07 -11.93
C HIS A 203 -17.56 5.38 -10.99
N PHE A 204 -16.72 4.38 -10.70
CA PHE A 204 -15.60 4.52 -9.79
C PHE A 204 -14.61 5.58 -10.29
N VAL A 205 -14.28 5.57 -11.58
CA VAL A 205 -13.41 6.58 -12.21
C VAL A 205 -13.97 8.00 -12.03
N ARG A 206 -15.29 8.20 -12.14
CA ARG A 206 -15.93 9.49 -11.88
C ARG A 206 -15.74 9.91 -10.41
N THR A 207 -16.02 9.02 -9.47
CA THR A 207 -15.82 9.25 -8.03
C THR A 207 -14.37 9.64 -7.73
N LEU A 208 -13.40 8.90 -8.29
CA LEU A 208 -11.97 9.18 -8.13
C LEU A 208 -11.59 10.56 -8.69
N LYS A 209 -12.04 10.91 -9.89
CA LYS A 209 -11.78 12.23 -10.51
C LYS A 209 -12.34 13.37 -9.67
N GLU A 210 -13.56 13.22 -9.14
CA GLU A 210 -14.16 14.21 -8.22
C GLU A 210 -13.33 14.37 -6.95
N ARG A 211 -12.88 13.27 -6.34
CA ARG A 211 -12.01 13.32 -5.17
C ARG A 211 -10.67 13.97 -5.47
N GLY A 212 -10.04 13.64 -6.59
CA GLY A 212 -8.79 14.28 -7.04
C GLY A 212 -8.94 15.80 -7.19
N LYS A 213 -10.06 16.27 -7.75
CA LYS A 213 -10.37 17.71 -7.84
C LYS A 213 -10.50 18.36 -6.47
N ARG A 214 -11.11 17.69 -5.49
CA ARG A 214 -11.24 18.17 -4.11
C ARG A 214 -9.87 18.32 -3.43
N ILE A 215 -9.04 17.28 -3.47
CA ILE A 215 -7.68 17.30 -2.89
C ILE A 215 -6.86 18.46 -3.48
N ALA A 216 -6.92 18.65 -4.80
CA ALA A 216 -6.25 19.78 -5.46
C ALA A 216 -6.84 21.14 -5.07
N SER A 217 -8.13 21.23 -4.74
CA SER A 217 -8.76 22.47 -4.28
C SER A 217 -8.41 22.81 -2.83
N THR A 218 -8.24 21.82 -1.97
CA THR A 218 -7.82 22.00 -0.57
C THR A 218 -6.41 22.60 -0.50
N GLU A 219 -5.45 22.10 -1.28
CA GLU A 219 -4.10 22.70 -1.39
C GLU A 219 -4.14 24.15 -1.88
N ARG A 220 -4.91 24.41 -2.95
CA ARG A 220 -5.07 25.77 -3.49
C ARG A 220 -5.76 26.72 -2.52
N GLY A 221 -6.62 26.22 -1.63
CA GLY A 221 -7.23 27.01 -0.55
C GLY A 221 -6.25 27.39 0.56
N LEU A 222 -5.23 26.56 0.82
CA LEU A 222 -4.23 26.77 1.87
C LEU A 222 -3.18 27.82 1.49
N SER A 223 -2.83 27.92 0.20
CA SER A 223 -1.94 28.97 -0.32
C SER A 223 -2.52 30.40 -0.26
N VAL A 224 -3.81 30.56 0.07
CA VAL A 224 -4.53 31.85 0.06
C VAL A 224 -4.68 32.49 1.46
N LYS A 225 -4.26 31.83 2.55
CA LYS A 225 -4.35 32.38 3.93
C LYS A 225 -3.10 33.12 4.43
N ALA A 226 -2.35 33.75 3.53
CA ALA A 226 -1.29 34.67 3.89
C ALA A 226 -1.88 36.08 4.15
N GLU A 227 -2.36 36.35 5.36
CA GLU A 227 -2.73 37.72 5.74
C GLU A 227 -1.48 38.62 5.67
N ARG A 228 -1.52 39.58 4.75
CA ARG A 228 -0.53 40.63 4.59
C ARG A 228 -0.60 41.53 5.82
N GLY A 229 0.28 41.29 6.80
CA GLY A 229 0.52 42.24 7.87
C GLY A 229 0.96 43.59 7.29
N ASP A 230 0.54 44.69 7.90
CA ASP A 230 0.79 46.08 7.47
C ASP A 230 2.29 46.46 7.35
N SER A 231 3.20 45.60 7.83
CA SER A 231 4.66 45.73 7.70
C SER A 231 5.28 44.95 6.52
N GLY A 232 4.49 44.13 5.80
CA GLY A 232 5.00 43.30 4.70
C GLY A 232 5.84 42.07 5.13
N GLU A 233 5.97 41.79 6.43
CA GLU A 233 6.58 40.55 6.94
C GLU A 233 5.50 39.49 7.22
N ILE A 234 5.75 38.26 6.76
CA ILE A 234 4.97 37.08 7.12
C ILE A 234 5.83 36.24 8.07
N ALA A 235 5.42 36.18 9.33
CA ALA A 235 6.09 35.35 10.33
C ALA A 235 5.50 33.94 10.29
N VAL A 236 6.23 32.99 9.69
CA VAL A 236 5.96 31.55 9.84
C VAL A 236 6.58 31.11 11.17
N ARG A 237 5.77 30.64 12.11
CA ARG A 237 6.24 30.03 13.36
C ARG A 237 6.28 28.52 13.19
N THR A 238 7.45 27.98 12.89
CA THR A 238 7.70 26.53 12.97
C THR A 238 7.89 26.14 14.44
N PHE A 239 6.97 25.37 15.01
CA PHE A 239 7.24 24.67 16.27
C PHE A 239 7.80 23.28 15.91
N ALA A 240 9.12 23.14 15.99
CA ALA A 240 9.76 21.83 15.97
C ALA A 240 9.65 21.23 17.38
N GLU A 241 8.74 20.27 17.57
CA GLU A 241 8.85 19.31 18.67
C GLU A 241 9.93 18.29 18.30
N ASP A 242 11.18 18.64 18.58
CA ASP A 242 12.19 17.85 19.28
C ASP A 242 13.60 18.33 18.86
N ALA A 243 14.49 18.44 19.85
CA ALA A 243 15.88 18.93 19.76
C ALA A 243 16.12 20.45 19.50
N GLY A 244 15.83 21.28 20.52
CA GLY A 244 16.86 22.05 21.22
C GLY A 244 17.81 23.04 20.49
N VAL A 245 17.58 23.42 19.23
CA VAL A 245 18.29 24.53 18.58
C VAL A 245 17.28 25.35 17.78
N ALA A 246 16.90 26.50 18.33
CA ALA A 246 16.05 27.46 17.64
C ALA A 246 16.83 28.09 16.47
N LEU A 247 16.56 27.62 15.24
CA LEU A 247 16.82 28.41 14.04
C LEU A 247 15.48 29.02 13.60
N SER A 248 15.16 30.20 14.14
CA SER A 248 14.14 31.08 13.59
C SER A 248 14.65 31.67 12.27
N ALA A 249 14.56 30.90 11.19
CA ALA A 249 14.75 31.40 9.84
C ALA A 249 13.37 31.86 9.33
N SER A 250 13.20 33.17 9.19
CA SER A 250 12.07 33.76 8.47
C SER A 250 12.17 33.34 7.00
N ILE A 251 11.52 32.24 6.63
CA ILE A 251 11.41 31.82 5.23
C ILE A 251 10.43 32.77 4.55
N THR A 252 10.91 33.51 3.54
CA THR A 252 10.02 34.39 2.77
C THR A 252 9.16 33.55 1.83
N ILE A 253 7.92 33.97 1.52
CA ILE A 253 6.98 33.22 0.65
C ILE A 253 7.64 32.75 -0.67
N ARG A 254 8.55 33.56 -1.22
CA ARG A 254 9.29 33.24 -2.44
C ARG A 254 10.20 32.01 -2.29
N ASP A 255 10.74 31.78 -1.10
CA ASP A 255 11.56 30.61 -0.81
C ASP A 255 10.68 29.34 -0.67
N THR A 256 9.46 29.49 -0.16
CA THR A 256 8.49 28.38 -0.03
C THR A 256 8.01 27.88 -1.39
N ASP A 257 7.60 28.78 -2.29
CA ASP A 257 7.16 28.38 -3.64
C ASP A 257 8.30 27.70 -4.41
N ALA A 258 9.52 28.23 -4.32
CA ALA A 258 10.69 27.62 -4.93
C ALA A 258 10.99 26.22 -4.34
N ALA A 259 10.82 26.04 -3.03
CA ALA A 259 11.01 24.77 -2.36
C ALA A 259 9.94 23.72 -2.75
N ILE A 260 8.67 24.14 -2.85
CA ILE A 260 7.56 23.30 -3.37
C ILE A 260 7.89 22.81 -4.77
N VAL A 261 8.21 23.75 -5.66
CA VAL A 261 8.48 23.44 -7.08
C VAL A 261 9.71 22.54 -7.22
N ALA A 262 10.78 22.78 -6.45
CA ALA A 262 11.97 21.92 -6.44
C ALA A 262 11.67 20.50 -5.93
N ARG A 263 10.76 20.35 -4.96
CA ARG A 263 10.35 19.04 -4.45
C ARG A 263 9.51 18.28 -5.47
N ILE A 264 8.57 18.96 -6.14
CA ILE A 264 7.76 18.40 -7.22
C ILE A 264 8.65 18.00 -8.41
N GLU A 265 9.64 18.82 -8.77
CA GLU A 265 10.61 18.51 -9.84
C GLU A 265 11.43 17.25 -9.54
N ARG A 266 11.90 17.10 -8.29
CA ARG A 266 12.60 15.90 -7.86
C ARG A 266 11.71 14.67 -7.99
N ASN A 267 10.46 14.76 -7.55
CA ASN A 267 9.52 13.65 -7.63
C ASN A 267 9.17 13.31 -9.08
N ALA A 268 8.96 14.30 -9.95
CA ALA A 268 8.74 14.08 -11.38
C ALA A 268 9.93 13.36 -12.02
N SER A 269 11.16 13.77 -11.67
CA SER A 269 12.40 13.16 -12.15
C SER A 269 12.53 11.71 -11.70
N THR A 270 12.36 11.44 -10.40
CA THR A 270 12.44 10.09 -9.84
C THR A 270 11.38 9.16 -10.44
N THR A 271 10.13 9.61 -10.52
CA THR A 271 9.03 8.82 -11.10
C THR A 271 9.29 8.50 -12.57
N LEU A 272 9.85 9.45 -13.34
CA LEU A 272 10.22 9.21 -14.73
C LEU A 272 11.36 8.21 -14.86
N GLU A 273 12.38 8.27 -13.99
CA GLU A 273 13.47 7.30 -13.95
C GLU A 273 12.96 5.88 -13.64
N GLU A 274 12.02 5.75 -12.70
CA GLU A 274 11.36 4.49 -12.38
C GLU A 274 10.54 3.95 -13.57
N ALA A 275 9.78 4.81 -14.24
CA ALA A 275 9.05 4.45 -15.45
C ALA A 275 9.99 3.99 -16.57
N GLU A 276 11.13 4.66 -16.77
CA GLU A 276 12.13 4.27 -17.77
C GLU A 276 12.77 2.91 -17.47
N ALA A 277 13.01 2.62 -16.19
CA ALA A 277 13.52 1.33 -15.74
C ALA A 277 12.48 0.21 -15.99
N GLN A 278 11.21 0.43 -15.63
CA GLN A 278 10.11 -0.50 -15.90
C GLN A 278 9.92 -0.73 -17.40
N PHE A 279 9.88 0.33 -18.20
CA PHE A 279 9.80 0.24 -19.65
C PHE A 279 10.94 -0.61 -20.21
N SER A 280 12.17 -0.40 -19.74
CA SER A 280 13.33 -1.19 -20.17
C SER A 280 13.19 -2.68 -19.84
N ALA A 281 12.53 -3.03 -18.73
CA ALA A 281 12.29 -4.42 -18.34
C ALA A 281 11.23 -5.12 -19.22
N ILE A 282 10.18 -4.40 -19.64
CA ILE A 282 9.07 -5.00 -20.42
C ILE A 282 9.18 -4.78 -21.93
N LYS A 283 10.07 -3.91 -22.41
CA LYS A 283 10.18 -3.51 -23.82
C LYS A 283 10.29 -4.67 -24.80
N GLU A 284 10.99 -5.75 -24.44
CA GLU A 284 11.14 -6.92 -25.32
C GLU A 284 9.82 -7.67 -25.56
N LYS A 285 8.84 -7.51 -24.66
CA LYS A 285 7.49 -8.08 -24.80
C LYS A 285 6.54 -7.17 -25.59
N LEU A 286 6.91 -5.92 -25.86
CA LEU A 286 6.08 -4.93 -26.55
C LEU A 286 6.36 -4.91 -28.05
N ASP A 287 5.36 -4.59 -28.87
CA ASP A 287 5.57 -4.37 -30.29
C ASP A 287 6.39 -3.08 -30.54
N ALA A 288 6.95 -2.98 -31.74
CA ALA A 288 7.85 -1.88 -32.12
C ALA A 288 7.15 -0.51 -32.11
N THR A 289 5.86 -0.45 -32.46
CA THR A 289 5.10 0.80 -32.52
C THR A 289 4.79 1.31 -31.12
N THR A 290 4.29 0.43 -30.25
CA THR A 290 4.00 0.75 -28.85
C THR A 290 5.27 1.14 -28.10
N SER A 291 6.36 0.39 -28.29
CA SER A 291 7.67 0.74 -27.75
C SER A 291 8.14 2.12 -28.20
N ALA A 292 7.96 2.48 -29.47
CA ALA A 292 8.35 3.78 -30.00
C ALA A 292 7.51 4.92 -29.41
N ARG A 293 6.18 4.72 -29.29
CA ARG A 293 5.26 5.72 -28.72
C ARG A 293 5.52 5.96 -27.23
N THR A 294 5.63 4.91 -26.43
CA THR A 294 5.93 5.03 -25.00
C THR A 294 7.27 5.71 -24.77
N LYS A 295 8.30 5.36 -25.56
CA LYS A 295 9.60 6.04 -25.51
C LYS A 295 9.50 7.53 -25.89
N ALA A 296 8.68 7.87 -26.87
CA ALA A 296 8.45 9.26 -27.26
C ALA A 296 7.76 10.07 -26.14
N GLN A 297 6.76 9.49 -25.47
CA GLN A 297 6.10 10.11 -24.31
C GLN A 297 7.10 10.40 -23.18
N MET A 298 7.88 9.41 -22.75
CA MET A 298 8.90 9.61 -21.71
C MET A 298 9.96 10.65 -22.13
N SER A 299 10.35 10.66 -23.40
CA SER A 299 11.28 11.66 -23.94
C SER A 299 10.71 13.08 -23.89
N ASN A 300 9.40 13.24 -24.12
CA ASN A 300 8.72 14.54 -24.04
C ASN A 300 8.70 15.04 -22.59
N ILE A 301 8.30 14.18 -21.65
CA ILE A 301 8.29 14.48 -20.21
C ILE A 301 9.70 14.88 -19.74
N ARG A 302 10.73 14.12 -20.13
CA ARG A 302 12.13 14.46 -19.82
C ARG A 302 12.52 15.84 -20.36
N GLY A 303 12.05 16.17 -21.56
CA GLY A 303 12.24 17.49 -22.18
C GLY A 303 11.62 18.62 -21.34
N HIS A 304 10.39 18.43 -20.85
CA HIS A 304 9.72 19.39 -19.98
C HIS A 304 10.47 19.60 -18.65
N ILE A 305 10.88 18.52 -17.98
CA ILE A 305 11.65 18.60 -16.72
C ILE A 305 12.99 19.30 -16.95
N LYS A 306 13.72 18.93 -18.02
CA LYS A 306 15.00 19.55 -18.34
C LYS A 306 14.86 21.05 -18.62
N LYS A 307 13.87 21.43 -19.43
CA LYS A 307 13.59 22.84 -19.74
C LYS A 307 13.29 23.64 -18.47
N PHE A 308 12.51 23.08 -17.55
CA PHE A 308 12.23 23.69 -16.27
C PHE A 308 13.52 23.96 -15.46
N ARG A 309 14.48 23.02 -15.42
CA ARG A 309 15.79 23.23 -14.76
C ARG A 309 16.63 24.33 -15.38
N GLU A 310 16.50 24.54 -16.70
CA GLU A 310 17.29 25.53 -17.45
C GLU A 310 16.72 26.96 -17.33
N GLU A 311 15.41 27.11 -17.08
CA GLU A 311 14.72 28.41 -17.03
C GLU A 311 14.64 29.03 -15.61
N ASP A 312 15.40 28.51 -14.63
CA ASP A 312 15.45 28.96 -13.23
C ASP A 312 14.09 28.98 -12.49
N GLY A 313 13.04 28.37 -13.06
CA GLY A 313 11.81 27.97 -12.35
C GLY A 313 10.99 29.07 -11.66
N LYS A 314 11.08 30.33 -12.10
CA LYS A 314 10.41 31.46 -11.41
C LYS A 314 9.03 31.77 -12.02
N GLY A 315 7.96 31.36 -11.33
CA GLY A 315 6.59 31.84 -11.57
C GLY A 315 5.49 30.78 -11.41
N SER A 316 4.23 31.21 -11.24
CA SER A 316 3.05 30.32 -11.13
C SER A 316 2.88 29.39 -12.33
N SER A 317 3.24 29.85 -13.54
CA SER A 317 3.21 29.04 -14.76
C SER A 317 4.24 27.91 -14.75
N GLU A 318 5.32 28.02 -13.97
CA GLU A 318 6.34 26.99 -13.87
C GLU A 318 5.94 25.88 -12.89
N LYS A 319 5.20 26.22 -11.81
CA LYS A 319 4.58 25.24 -10.91
C LYS A 319 3.61 24.33 -11.69
N GLU A 320 2.69 24.91 -12.46
CA GLU A 320 1.72 24.13 -13.25
C GLU A 320 2.41 23.21 -14.28
N LYS A 321 3.49 23.67 -14.93
CA LYS A 321 4.25 22.86 -15.89
C LYS A 321 4.91 21.66 -15.21
N ILE A 322 5.52 21.84 -14.04
CA ILE A 322 6.20 20.73 -13.36
C ILE A 322 5.21 19.77 -12.69
N GLU A 323 4.07 20.27 -12.20
CA GLU A 323 2.95 19.45 -11.74
C GLU A 323 2.40 18.58 -12.87
N ARG A 324 2.25 19.14 -14.07
CA ARG A 324 1.90 18.38 -15.27
C ARG A 324 2.94 17.32 -15.59
N ALA A 325 4.23 17.66 -15.54
CA ALA A 325 5.30 16.68 -15.77
C ALA A 325 5.27 15.52 -14.75
N LEU A 326 4.99 15.81 -13.47
CA LEU A 326 4.82 14.77 -12.44
C LEU A 326 3.59 13.90 -12.74
N LYS A 327 2.46 14.52 -13.11
CA LYS A 327 1.24 13.81 -13.49
C LYS A 327 1.52 12.86 -14.67
N ASP A 328 2.11 13.36 -15.75
CA ASP A 328 2.42 12.58 -16.95
C ASP A 328 3.40 11.44 -16.65
N ALA A 329 4.44 11.69 -15.84
CA ALA A 329 5.38 10.65 -15.42
C ALA A 329 4.69 9.56 -14.60
N THR A 330 3.80 9.95 -13.68
CA THR A 330 3.01 9.02 -12.85
C THR A 330 2.05 8.21 -13.71
N THR A 331 1.41 8.83 -14.69
CA THR A 331 0.54 8.14 -15.65
C THR A 331 1.33 7.10 -16.44
N VAL A 332 2.45 7.46 -17.06
CA VAL A 332 3.26 6.51 -17.83
C VAL A 332 3.71 5.35 -16.93
N LYS A 333 4.16 5.63 -15.72
CA LYS A 333 4.53 4.60 -14.74
C LYS A 333 3.38 3.64 -14.43
N ALA A 334 2.20 4.16 -14.09
CA ALA A 334 1.04 3.33 -13.76
C ALA A 334 0.61 2.43 -14.93
N PHE A 335 0.63 2.96 -16.16
CA PHE A 335 0.32 2.17 -17.35
C PHE A 335 1.38 1.09 -17.65
N LEU A 336 2.66 1.36 -17.37
CA LEU A 336 3.73 0.34 -17.49
C LEU A 336 3.54 -0.77 -16.46
N GLU A 337 3.25 -0.43 -15.20
CA GLU A 337 2.93 -1.38 -14.13
C GLU A 337 1.72 -2.24 -14.52
N ALA A 338 0.64 -1.61 -14.98
CA ALA A 338 -0.57 -2.30 -15.42
C ALA A 338 -0.31 -3.21 -16.63
N GLN A 339 0.47 -2.75 -17.62
CA GLN A 339 0.84 -3.55 -18.79
C GLN A 339 1.65 -4.79 -18.41
N GLU A 340 2.54 -4.68 -17.42
CA GLU A 340 3.30 -5.81 -16.88
C GLU A 340 2.39 -6.79 -16.12
N GLN A 341 1.46 -6.27 -15.33
CA GLN A 341 0.59 -7.06 -14.46
C GLN A 341 -0.53 -7.78 -15.22
N PHE A 342 -1.11 -7.15 -16.23
CA PHE A 342 -2.27 -7.64 -16.99
C PHE A 342 -1.86 -8.09 -18.39
N GLU A 343 -1.01 -9.13 -18.45
CA GLU A 343 -0.57 -9.73 -19.72
C GLU A 343 -1.78 -10.14 -20.57
N GLY A 344 -1.95 -9.53 -21.75
CA GLY A 344 -3.09 -9.78 -22.66
C GLY A 344 -3.95 -8.55 -22.95
N HIS A 345 -3.85 -7.50 -22.11
CA HIS A 345 -4.45 -6.20 -22.36
C HIS A 345 -3.49 -5.29 -23.13
N ASP A 346 -4.00 -4.53 -24.09
CA ASP A 346 -3.20 -3.52 -24.80
C ASP A 346 -3.38 -2.19 -24.08
N LEU A 347 -2.57 -1.97 -23.04
CA LEU A 347 -2.67 -0.82 -22.14
C LEU A 347 -1.72 0.32 -22.49
N LEU A 348 -0.75 0.08 -23.36
CA LEU A 348 0.17 1.11 -23.84
C LEU A 348 -0.22 1.59 -25.26
N PRO A 349 0.22 2.78 -25.69
CA PRO A 349 0.83 3.84 -24.89
C PRO A 349 -0.14 4.38 -23.83
N ALA A 350 0.39 5.01 -22.79
CA ALA A 350 -0.42 5.64 -21.76
C ALA A 350 -1.36 6.68 -22.38
N SER A 351 -2.61 6.74 -21.93
CA SER A 351 -3.55 7.77 -22.41
C SER A 351 -3.12 9.16 -21.96
N ASP A 352 -3.34 10.15 -22.81
CA ASP A 352 -3.14 11.55 -22.43
C ASP A 352 -4.20 11.92 -21.39
N VAL A 353 -3.78 12.29 -20.19
CA VAL A 353 -4.72 12.69 -19.13
C VAL A 353 -5.11 14.14 -19.34
N GLU A 354 -6.05 14.37 -20.27
CA GLU A 354 -6.57 15.71 -20.57
C GLU A 354 -7.00 16.46 -19.29
N GLU A 355 -6.63 17.74 -19.23
CA GLU A 355 -6.92 18.65 -18.13
C GLU A 355 -8.19 19.45 -18.46
N ASN A 356 -9.37 18.84 -18.24
CA ASN A 356 -10.72 19.40 -18.36
C ASN A 356 -11.13 20.05 -19.71
N GLY A 357 -12.20 19.52 -20.31
CA GLY A 357 -13.04 20.25 -21.25
C GLY A 357 -13.87 19.30 -22.11
N ASP A 358 -15.11 19.04 -21.68
CA ASP A 358 -16.16 18.32 -22.40
C ASP A 358 -16.00 16.79 -22.47
N GLU A 359 -16.45 16.11 -21.40
CA GLU A 359 -17.26 14.92 -21.65
C GLU A 359 -18.37 15.39 -22.61
N LYS A 360 -18.32 14.91 -23.86
CA LYS A 360 -19.53 14.87 -24.67
C LYS A 360 -20.53 14.10 -23.84
N GLU A 361 -21.47 14.85 -23.28
CA GLU A 361 -22.67 14.33 -22.69
C GLU A 361 -23.29 13.46 -23.79
N ASP A 362 -23.15 12.14 -23.67
CA ASP A 362 -23.91 11.18 -24.46
C ASP A 362 -25.37 11.35 -24.05
N THR A 363 -26.00 12.41 -24.57
CA THR A 363 -27.45 12.54 -24.60
C THR A 363 -27.96 11.58 -25.66
N GLU A 364 -27.95 10.29 -25.35
CA GLU A 364 -28.82 9.33 -26.01
C GLU A 364 -29.99 8.95 -25.08
N ASP A 365 -31.17 9.31 -25.60
CA ASP A 365 -32.48 8.75 -25.31
C ASP A 365 -33.19 9.14 -24.00
N ARG A 366 -33.53 10.44 -23.89
CA ARG A 366 -34.85 10.82 -23.41
C ARG A 366 -35.80 10.96 -24.59
N GLY A 367 -36.39 9.84 -25.00
CA GLY A 367 -37.55 9.80 -25.89
C GLY A 367 -38.62 10.78 -25.41
N GLY A 368 -38.72 11.91 -26.12
CA GLY A 368 -39.74 12.92 -25.91
C GLY A 368 -41.11 12.36 -26.29
N VAL A 369 -41.86 11.89 -25.31
CA VAL A 369 -43.31 11.72 -25.45
C VAL A 369 -43.94 13.10 -25.32
N THR A 370 -44.07 13.79 -26.44
CA THR A 370 -44.94 14.97 -26.53
C THR A 370 -46.39 14.52 -26.42
N LEU A 371 -46.98 14.67 -25.23
CA LEU A 371 -48.42 14.61 -25.03
C LEU A 371 -49.03 15.95 -25.51
N PRO A 372 -49.95 15.96 -26.48
CA PRO A 372 -50.65 17.19 -26.85
C PRO A 372 -51.66 17.57 -25.77
N ILE A 373 -51.42 18.70 -25.10
CA ILE A 373 -52.40 19.34 -24.21
C ILE A 373 -53.50 19.94 -25.09
N ASN A 374 -54.66 19.29 -25.08
CA ASN A 374 -55.87 19.76 -25.74
C ASN A 374 -56.53 20.83 -24.84
N VAL A 375 -56.31 22.10 -25.13
CA VAL A 375 -57.01 23.22 -24.48
C VAL A 375 -58.30 23.48 -25.24
N ASN A 376 -59.41 22.90 -24.79
CA ASN A 376 -60.73 23.41 -25.13
C ASN A 376 -61.78 22.96 -24.10
N LEU A 377 -62.28 23.91 -23.29
CA LEU A 377 -63.68 24.09 -22.87
C LEU A 377 -63.77 25.24 -21.83
N PRO A 378 -64.92 25.94 -21.73
CA PRO A 378 -64.98 27.38 -21.59
C PRO A 378 -65.58 27.87 -20.25
N LEU A 379 -65.30 29.16 -19.98
CA LEU A 379 -65.93 30.14 -19.09
C LEU A 379 -66.47 29.68 -17.73
#